data_AF-A0AAW7K7R8-F1
#
_entry.id   AF-A0AAW7K7R8-F1
#
_cell.length_a   1.000
_cell.length_b   1.000
_cell.length_c   1.000
_cell.angle_alpha   90.00
_cell.angle_beta   90.00
_cell.angle_gamma   90.00
#
_symmetry.space_group_name_H-M   'P 1'
#
loop_
_entity.id
_entity.type
_entity.pdbx_description
1 polymer ?
#
loop_
_entity_poly.entity_id
_entity_poly.type
_entity_poly.pdbx_seq_one_letter_code
_entity_poly.pdbx_strand_id
1 'polypeptide(L)'
;MLFGLTVFWGWRSGSLITFKIENLDPNALVTQLQINERWQDSPLSYLPFIPLLKWQHQILETTLLESAPADLGNITEEVRRHYDRFRTEAPIRQREMILALAQYILVKQRLFEHDYLAGSFEQLRYVKKPVSDVAVPILLPYIHLALQRAQWRLQPEKSELTQLRQLLAQLVESDPQWRWLLASESNASVKPAVNIWLHSVSMDDFPDLWTLVRVQQVNDWLDIVEQAAGDDIALTTLTAFRQQWPSMRQENWLQLLFNVVNEDFPPLSAQEWQDRLLSIRRGSSPSMEFARQMNLQLSDISESQSQPWLQEHRRLIILDQYITRSPMMGYPHEIKQQWRQRIERWLMPKPQSAAAATKVSLRAWQAWREALSFAVEESIRTAQDSRKLTEGLFQQQEETTSNPLQRLFQRYIELQKGAGHHTQDLGINAVWKLYQSDGDFLLAHAIRCTGCWVQKQWEDQVLEPMNQNGKGLSYDEQQALAWQYVSDFLAGPAQAVLSMSENGPQINHYQGKSAALTPGFLGLLETLSQRENTIANFVRENMQEPWPQSQRDKAFKVDSDGLRQRHSLDINPQQSMPSWLFQLPPKVVHCQ
;
A
#
# COMPACT_ATOMS: atom_id res chain seq x y z
N MET A 1 -54.99 37.40 25.17
CA MET A 1 -54.05 36.62 24.33
C MET A 1 -54.04 35.14 24.66
N LEU A 2 -53.79 34.72 25.91
CA LEU A 2 -53.77 33.31 26.34
C LEU A 2 -55.05 32.53 26.00
N PHE A 3 -56.23 33.13 26.17
CA PHE A 3 -57.52 32.48 25.85
C PHE A 3 -57.75 32.25 24.34
N GLY A 4 -57.23 33.14 23.48
CA GLY A 4 -57.32 32.98 22.03
C GLY A 4 -56.37 31.90 21.52
N LEU A 5 -55.19 31.78 22.15
CA LEU A 5 -54.25 30.70 21.89
C LEU A 5 -54.83 29.34 22.32
N THR A 6 -55.40 29.20 23.51
CA THR A 6 -55.99 27.91 23.93
C THR A 6 -57.15 27.46 23.05
N VAL A 7 -58.00 28.38 22.56
CA VAL A 7 -59.08 28.07 21.61
C VAL A 7 -58.54 27.67 20.24
N PHE A 8 -57.54 28.40 19.70
CA PHE A 8 -56.90 28.05 18.44
C PHE A 8 -56.22 26.68 18.48
N TRP A 9 -55.54 26.38 19.59
CA TRP A 9 -54.86 25.12 19.81
C TRP A 9 -55.83 23.98 20.11
N GLY A 10 -56.95 24.26 20.78
CA GLY A 10 -58.03 23.30 21.00
C GLY A 10 -58.74 22.92 19.70
N TRP A 11 -59.01 23.91 18.83
CA TRP A 11 -59.59 23.66 17.51
C TRP A 11 -58.66 22.81 16.63
N ARG A 12 -57.36 23.14 16.63
CA ARG A 12 -56.33 22.38 15.89
C ARG A 12 -56.18 20.95 16.43
N SER A 13 -56.20 20.77 17.76
CA SER A 13 -56.10 19.44 18.40
C SER A 13 -57.38 18.62 18.20
N GLY A 14 -58.54 19.26 18.10
CA GLY A 14 -59.82 18.59 17.87
C GLY A 14 -59.87 17.80 16.56
N SER A 15 -59.14 18.22 15.52
CA SER A 15 -59.03 17.45 14.27
C SER A 15 -58.23 16.14 14.39
N LEU A 16 -57.53 15.94 15.51
CA LEU A 16 -56.77 14.73 15.81
C LEU A 16 -57.51 13.79 16.77
N ILE A 17 -58.71 14.18 17.23
CA ILE A 17 -59.49 13.47 18.25
C ILE A 17 -60.77 12.91 17.67
N THR A 18 -61.05 11.65 17.99
CA THR A 18 -62.25 10.92 17.61
C THR A 18 -62.95 10.40 18.85
N PHE A 19 -64.23 10.78 19.00
CA PHE A 19 -65.02 10.50 20.21
C PHE A 19 -65.85 9.20 20.15
N LYS A 20 -65.92 8.52 18.99
CA LYS A 20 -66.67 7.28 18.80
C LYS A 20 -65.74 6.13 18.40
N ILE A 21 -64.98 5.61 19.36
CA ILE A 21 -63.94 4.60 19.11
C ILE A 21 -64.51 3.18 19.11
N GLU A 22 -65.52 2.91 19.94
CA GLU A 22 -66.07 1.56 20.22
C GLU A 22 -66.73 0.84 19.03
N ASN A 23 -67.06 1.57 17.95
CA ASN A 23 -67.74 1.01 16.76
C ASN A 23 -66.86 1.02 15.49
N LEU A 24 -65.57 1.34 15.62
CA LEU A 24 -64.66 1.40 14.48
C LEU A 24 -64.17 0.00 14.13
N ASP A 25 -64.09 -0.30 12.83
CA ASP A 25 -63.43 -1.50 12.34
C ASP A 25 -61.90 -1.38 12.50
N PRO A 26 -61.14 -2.49 12.45
CA PRO A 26 -59.68 -2.46 12.64
C PRO A 26 -58.94 -1.50 11.69
N ASN A 27 -59.44 -1.33 10.45
CA ASN A 27 -58.88 -0.39 9.48
C ASN A 27 -59.10 1.07 9.87
N ALA A 28 -60.31 1.41 10.33
CA ALA A 28 -60.61 2.76 10.81
C ALA A 28 -59.85 3.06 12.11
N LEU A 29 -59.67 2.09 13.00
CA LEU A 29 -58.85 2.25 14.21
C LEU A 29 -57.39 2.60 13.87
N VAL A 30 -56.77 1.89 12.92
CA VAL A 30 -55.40 2.18 12.46
C VAL A 30 -55.30 3.53 11.76
N THR A 31 -56.30 3.90 10.96
CA THR A 31 -56.36 5.22 10.32
C THR A 31 -56.45 6.33 11.36
N GLN A 32 -57.25 6.12 12.42
CA GLN A 32 -57.37 7.07 13.53
C GLN A 32 -56.10 7.15 14.37
N LEU A 33 -55.37 6.04 14.56
CA LEU A 33 -54.04 6.06 15.16
C LEU A 33 -53.08 6.94 14.36
N GLN A 34 -53.02 6.76 13.04
CA GLN A 34 -52.16 7.58 12.17
C GLN A 34 -52.53 9.07 12.19
N ILE A 35 -53.83 9.39 12.24
CA ILE A 35 -54.29 10.78 12.35
C ILE A 35 -53.91 11.35 13.72
N ASN A 36 -54.18 10.60 14.80
CA ASN A 36 -53.86 11.01 16.15
C ASN A 36 -52.36 11.33 16.29
N GLU A 37 -51.47 10.56 15.67
CA GLU A 37 -50.01 10.76 15.76
C GLU A 37 -49.46 12.01 15.04
N ARG A 38 -50.24 12.69 14.19
CA ARG A 38 -49.79 13.87 13.42
C ARG A 38 -49.37 15.06 14.29
N TRP A 39 -49.72 15.08 15.58
CA TRP A 39 -49.23 16.13 16.47
C TRP A 39 -47.70 16.14 16.60
N GLN A 40 -47.04 15.01 16.33
CA GLN A 40 -45.58 14.86 16.39
C GLN A 40 -44.85 15.64 15.30
N ASP A 41 -45.51 15.98 14.18
CA ASP A 41 -44.93 16.81 13.12
C ASP A 41 -44.73 18.26 13.58
N SER A 42 -45.42 18.68 14.64
CA SER A 42 -45.36 20.05 15.18
C SER A 42 -45.73 20.05 16.66
N PRO A 43 -44.92 19.43 17.55
CA PRO A 43 -45.30 19.14 18.94
C PRO A 43 -45.58 20.41 19.74
N LEU A 44 -44.84 21.47 19.45
CA LEU A 44 -45.05 22.77 20.05
C LEU A 44 -46.45 23.32 19.76
N SER A 45 -47.13 22.94 18.67
CA SER A 45 -48.49 23.43 18.34
C SER A 45 -49.62 22.69 19.08
N TYR A 46 -49.30 21.62 19.82
CA TYR A 46 -50.27 20.76 20.49
C TYR A 46 -50.00 20.57 21.99
N LEU A 47 -48.92 21.16 22.54
CA LEU A 47 -48.49 21.07 23.94
C LEU A 47 -49.60 20.95 24.99
N PRO A 48 -50.59 21.86 25.08
CA PRO A 48 -51.65 21.80 26.10
C PRO A 48 -52.57 20.58 25.97
N PHE A 49 -52.62 19.93 24.81
CA PHE A 49 -53.49 18.78 24.52
C PHE A 49 -52.73 17.47 24.31
N ILE A 50 -51.39 17.46 24.40
CA ILE A 50 -50.58 16.23 24.32
C ILE A 50 -51.09 15.14 25.30
N PRO A 51 -51.42 15.44 26.58
CA PRO A 51 -51.92 14.41 27.49
C PRO A 51 -53.21 13.74 26.98
N LEU A 52 -54.13 14.53 26.41
CA LEU A 52 -55.38 14.03 25.85
C LEU A 52 -55.14 13.19 24.59
N LEU A 53 -54.24 13.63 23.72
CA LEU A 53 -53.86 12.90 22.51
C LEU A 53 -53.21 11.56 22.85
N LYS A 54 -52.34 11.51 23.86
CA LYS A 54 -51.73 10.28 24.39
C LYS A 54 -52.75 9.33 25.01
N TRP A 55 -53.71 9.87 25.78
CA TRP A 55 -54.79 9.06 26.36
C TRP A 55 -55.65 8.40 25.27
N GLN A 56 -56.06 9.17 24.26
CA GLN A 56 -56.83 8.63 23.15
C GLN A 56 -56.04 7.60 22.34
N HIS A 57 -54.75 7.82 22.15
CA HIS A 57 -53.86 6.88 21.49
C HIS A 57 -53.85 5.52 22.19
N GLN A 58 -53.75 5.51 23.52
CA GLN A 58 -53.81 4.27 24.31
C GLN A 58 -55.14 3.55 24.13
N ILE A 59 -56.27 4.28 24.12
CA ILE A 59 -57.59 3.69 23.90
C ILE A 59 -57.68 3.05 22.52
N LEU A 60 -57.22 3.75 21.48
CA LEU A 60 -57.22 3.23 20.11
C LEU A 60 -56.41 1.93 20.00
N GLU A 61 -55.25 1.84 20.67
CA GLU A 61 -54.44 0.62 20.70
C GLU A 61 -55.12 -0.53 21.47
N THR A 62 -55.72 -0.24 22.64
CA THR A 62 -56.43 -1.27 23.42
C THR A 62 -57.64 -1.82 22.67
N THR A 63 -58.44 -0.94 22.03
CA THR A 63 -59.60 -1.37 21.23
C THR A 63 -59.15 -2.15 20.00
N LEU A 64 -58.03 -1.76 19.37
CA LEU A 64 -57.48 -2.50 18.24
C LEU A 64 -57.10 -3.93 18.63
N LEU A 65 -56.46 -4.12 19.79
CA LEU A 65 -56.11 -5.45 20.31
C LEU A 65 -57.32 -6.32 20.64
N GLU A 66 -58.38 -5.73 21.20
CA GLU A 66 -59.63 -6.46 21.51
C GLU A 66 -60.39 -6.86 20.24
N SER A 67 -60.27 -6.07 19.16
CA SER A 67 -60.99 -6.27 17.90
C SER A 67 -60.34 -7.25 16.93
N ALA A 68 -59.07 -7.62 17.14
CA ALA A 68 -58.28 -8.42 16.18
C ALA A 68 -58.04 -9.87 16.68
N PRO A 69 -57.96 -10.86 15.77
CA PRO A 69 -57.63 -12.24 16.15
C PRO A 69 -56.23 -12.32 16.79
N ALA A 70 -56.12 -13.13 17.84
CA ALA A 70 -54.93 -13.22 18.71
C ALA A 70 -53.65 -13.78 18.04
N ASP A 71 -53.77 -14.36 16.84
CA ASP A 71 -52.64 -15.02 16.17
C ASP A 71 -51.90 -14.05 15.23
N LEU A 72 -50.94 -13.30 15.79
CA LEU A 72 -50.01 -12.47 15.01
C LEU A 72 -48.87 -13.28 14.36
N GLY A 73 -48.90 -14.62 14.45
CA GLY A 73 -47.88 -15.53 13.94
C GLY A 73 -46.92 -16.03 15.01
N ASN A 74 -46.42 -17.26 14.84
CA ASN A 74 -45.46 -17.90 15.74
C ASN A 74 -44.02 -17.48 15.38
N ILE A 75 -43.52 -16.42 16.03
CA ILE A 75 -42.16 -15.91 15.87
C ILE A 75 -41.08 -16.99 16.07
N THR A 76 -41.29 -17.95 16.98
CA THR A 76 -40.32 -19.03 17.23
C THR A 76 -40.10 -19.90 16.00
N GLU A 77 -41.17 -20.22 15.27
CA GLU A 77 -41.10 -21.04 14.05
C GLU A 77 -40.55 -20.24 12.85
N GLU A 78 -40.77 -18.94 12.84
CA GLU A 78 -40.16 -18.01 11.88
C GLU A 78 -38.64 -17.89 12.10
N VAL A 79 -38.21 -17.69 13.36
CA VAL A 79 -36.79 -17.65 13.77
C VAL A 79 -36.08 -18.95 13.39
N ARG A 80 -36.68 -20.10 13.70
CA ARG A 80 -36.12 -21.42 13.37
C ARG A 80 -35.87 -21.59 11.87
N ARG A 81 -36.87 -21.25 11.04
CA ARG A 81 -36.75 -21.35 9.57
C ARG A 81 -35.70 -20.42 9.00
N HIS A 82 -35.56 -19.21 9.55
CA HIS A 82 -34.52 -18.28 9.13
C HIS A 82 -33.13 -18.81 9.46
N TYR A 83 -32.95 -19.36 10.67
CA TYR A 83 -31.70 -20.00 11.09
C TYR A 83 -31.33 -21.20 10.20
N ASP A 84 -32.30 -22.08 9.90
CA ASP A 84 -32.08 -23.25 9.05
C ASP A 84 -31.66 -22.85 7.63
N ARG A 85 -32.31 -21.81 7.06
CA ARG A 85 -31.92 -21.24 5.75
C ARG A 85 -30.50 -20.70 5.78
N PHE A 86 -30.18 -19.86 6.77
CA PHE A 86 -28.87 -19.23 6.92
C PHE A 86 -27.70 -20.23 6.88
N ARG A 87 -27.87 -21.40 7.52
CA ARG A 87 -26.82 -22.43 7.59
C ARG A 87 -26.47 -23.07 6.24
N THR A 88 -27.38 -23.02 5.27
CA THR A 88 -27.19 -23.61 3.95
C THR A 88 -26.69 -22.62 2.90
N GLU A 89 -26.66 -21.34 3.24
CA GLU A 89 -26.33 -20.26 2.32
C GLU A 89 -24.81 -19.99 2.24
N ALA A 90 -24.39 -19.40 1.13
CA ALA A 90 -23.01 -18.96 0.94
C ALA A 90 -22.68 -17.73 1.83
N PRO A 91 -21.40 -17.49 2.20
CA PRO A 91 -21.01 -16.39 3.10
C PRO A 91 -21.52 -15.00 2.72
N ILE A 92 -21.58 -14.68 1.41
CA ILE A 92 -22.14 -13.40 0.92
C ILE A 92 -23.63 -13.29 1.24
N ARG A 93 -24.40 -14.37 1.02
CA ARG A 93 -25.83 -14.42 1.35
C ARG A 93 -26.06 -14.40 2.85
N GLN A 94 -25.20 -15.06 3.62
CA GLN A 94 -25.21 -14.98 5.09
C GLN A 94 -25.05 -13.55 5.58
N ARG A 95 -24.11 -12.78 5.00
CA ARG A 95 -23.97 -11.34 5.28
C ARG A 95 -25.23 -10.56 4.97
N GLU A 96 -25.81 -10.74 3.79
CA GLU A 96 -27.06 -10.07 3.40
C GLU A 96 -28.19 -10.38 4.39
N MET A 97 -28.31 -11.63 4.82
CA MET A 97 -29.33 -12.05 5.80
C MET A 97 -29.12 -11.41 7.17
N ILE A 98 -27.88 -11.38 7.68
CA ILE A 98 -27.52 -10.72 8.95
C ILE A 98 -27.84 -9.23 8.88
N LEU A 99 -27.42 -8.55 7.82
CA LEU A 99 -27.65 -7.10 7.66
C LEU A 99 -29.14 -6.78 7.48
N ALA A 100 -29.88 -7.60 6.74
CA ALA A 100 -31.32 -7.44 6.59
C ALA A 100 -32.05 -7.63 7.93
N LEU A 101 -31.64 -8.63 8.73
CA LEU A 101 -32.18 -8.85 10.06
C LEU A 101 -31.86 -7.68 11.01
N ALA A 102 -30.62 -7.19 11.01
CA ALA A 102 -30.21 -6.05 11.82
C ALA A 102 -31.00 -4.78 11.46
N GLN A 103 -31.14 -4.47 10.17
CA GLN A 103 -31.95 -3.33 9.71
C GLN A 103 -33.43 -3.49 10.09
N TYR A 104 -33.98 -4.70 9.95
CA TYR A 104 -35.36 -4.99 10.38
C TYR A 104 -35.55 -4.76 11.88
N ILE A 105 -34.61 -5.22 12.71
CA ILE A 105 -34.60 -4.97 14.16
C ILE A 105 -34.55 -3.48 14.46
N LEU A 106 -33.66 -2.71 13.80
CA LEU A 106 -33.54 -1.26 14.02
C LEU A 106 -34.82 -0.51 13.64
N VAL A 107 -35.46 -0.87 12.52
CA VAL A 107 -36.73 -0.23 12.13
C VAL A 107 -37.86 -0.62 13.08
N LYS A 108 -37.91 -1.89 13.54
CA LYS A 108 -38.85 -2.30 14.59
C LYS A 108 -38.60 -1.57 15.90
N GLN A 109 -37.35 -1.45 16.33
CA GLN A 109 -36.98 -0.71 17.53
C GLN A 109 -37.45 0.74 17.44
N ARG A 110 -37.27 1.41 16.30
CA ARG A 110 -37.82 2.77 16.08
C ARG A 110 -39.34 2.80 16.16
N LEU A 111 -40.05 1.81 15.62
CA LEU A 111 -41.50 1.69 15.73
C LEU A 111 -41.96 1.58 17.19
N PHE A 112 -41.15 0.97 18.07
CA PHE A 112 -41.47 0.78 19.48
C PHE A 112 -41.01 1.96 20.37
N GLU A 113 -39.86 2.58 20.06
CA GLU A 113 -39.29 3.71 20.80
C GLU A 113 -39.92 5.06 20.41
N HIS A 114 -40.38 5.20 19.17
CA HIS A 114 -41.00 6.41 18.67
C HIS A 114 -42.50 6.16 18.41
N ASP A 115 -43.35 7.07 18.89
CA ASP A 115 -44.81 6.96 18.84
C ASP A 115 -45.41 7.12 17.41
N TYR A 116 -44.65 6.92 16.33
CA TYR A 116 -45.06 7.26 14.94
C TYR A 116 -45.14 6.04 14.00
N LEU A 117 -46.36 5.60 13.67
CA LEU A 117 -46.64 4.50 12.74
C LEU A 117 -46.31 4.86 11.29
N ALA A 118 -46.65 6.08 10.86
CA ALA A 118 -46.58 6.44 9.45
C ALA A 118 -45.14 6.44 8.90
N GLY A 119 -44.18 6.97 9.65
CA GLY A 119 -42.77 7.00 9.25
C GLY A 119 -42.09 5.63 9.30
N SER A 120 -42.40 4.84 10.33
CA SER A 120 -41.90 3.47 10.47
C SER A 120 -42.42 2.56 9.35
N PHE A 121 -43.66 2.77 8.93
CA PHE A 121 -44.27 2.03 7.83
C PHE A 121 -43.59 2.31 6.49
N GLU A 122 -43.32 3.58 6.15
CA GLU A 122 -42.61 3.90 4.89
C GLU A 122 -41.20 3.30 4.91
N GLN A 123 -40.50 3.30 6.05
CA GLN A 123 -39.19 2.64 6.15
C GLN A 123 -39.29 1.12 5.97
N LEU A 124 -40.30 0.45 6.56
CA LEU A 124 -40.51 -0.99 6.42
C LEU A 124 -40.88 -1.44 5.00
N ARG A 125 -41.46 -0.56 4.16
CA ARG A 125 -41.69 -0.87 2.74
C ARG A 125 -40.39 -1.14 1.97
N TYR A 126 -39.29 -0.48 2.36
CA TYR A 126 -38.01 -0.57 1.66
C TYR A 126 -37.03 -1.56 2.31
N VAL A 127 -37.33 -2.07 3.51
CA VAL A 127 -36.53 -3.12 4.17
C VAL A 127 -37.06 -4.49 3.76
N LYS A 128 -36.20 -5.33 3.17
CA LYS A 128 -36.55 -6.70 2.78
C LYS A 128 -36.89 -7.51 4.04
N LYS A 129 -38.14 -7.97 4.18
CA LYS A 129 -38.57 -8.77 5.34
C LYS A 129 -37.74 -10.06 5.40
N PRO A 130 -36.88 -10.27 6.42
CA PRO A 130 -35.95 -11.39 6.41
C PRO A 130 -36.62 -12.74 6.68
N VAL A 131 -37.85 -12.74 7.23
CA VAL A 131 -38.39 -13.87 8.00
C VAL A 131 -39.80 -14.34 7.57
N SER A 132 -40.38 -13.88 6.44
CA SER A 132 -41.66 -14.47 5.96
C SER A 132 -41.65 -14.83 4.48
N ASP A 133 -41.70 -16.13 4.21
CA ASP A 133 -42.33 -16.71 3.01
C ASP A 133 -43.73 -17.29 3.32
N VAL A 134 -44.30 -16.99 4.50
CA VAL A 134 -45.66 -17.43 4.82
C VAL A 134 -46.67 -16.41 4.33
N ALA A 135 -47.63 -16.88 3.55
CA ALA A 135 -48.91 -16.22 3.33
C ALA A 135 -49.67 -16.14 4.67
N VAL A 136 -49.38 -15.10 5.46
CA VAL A 136 -50.20 -14.70 6.61
C VAL A 136 -51.57 -14.26 6.05
N PRO A 137 -52.69 -14.52 6.76
CA PRO A 137 -54.00 -14.02 6.35
C PRO A 137 -53.92 -12.53 6.05
N ILE A 138 -54.68 -12.08 5.04
CA ILE A 138 -54.66 -10.72 4.47
C ILE A 138 -55.17 -9.70 5.50
N LEU A 139 -54.43 -9.47 6.57
CA LEU A 139 -54.47 -8.23 7.32
C LEU A 139 -53.62 -7.25 6.51
N LEU A 140 -54.17 -6.07 6.23
CA LEU A 140 -53.38 -5.00 5.62
C LEU A 140 -52.12 -4.78 6.49
N PRO A 141 -50.93 -4.63 5.89
CA PRO A 141 -49.66 -4.55 6.62
C PRO A 141 -49.64 -3.55 7.78
N TYR A 142 -50.44 -2.49 7.67
CA TYR A 142 -50.61 -1.46 8.69
C TYR A 142 -51.33 -1.95 9.96
N ILE A 143 -52.35 -2.80 9.82
CA ILE A 143 -53.07 -3.36 10.98
C ILE A 143 -52.11 -4.27 11.76
N HIS A 144 -51.35 -5.10 11.06
CA HIS A 144 -50.40 -6.01 11.69
C HIS A 144 -49.32 -5.25 12.48
N LEU A 145 -48.74 -4.19 11.90
CA LEU A 145 -47.75 -3.36 12.59
C LEU A 145 -48.31 -2.61 13.81
N ALA A 146 -49.52 -2.06 13.69
CA ALA A 146 -50.18 -1.39 14.81
C ALA A 146 -50.50 -2.37 15.95
N LEU A 147 -50.97 -3.59 15.62
CA LEU A 147 -51.20 -4.65 16.60
C LEU A 147 -49.90 -5.09 17.28
N GLN A 148 -48.81 -5.29 16.53
CA GLN A 148 -47.51 -5.65 17.10
C GLN A 148 -47.01 -4.58 18.09
N ARG A 149 -47.15 -3.28 17.75
CA ARG A 149 -46.81 -2.18 18.66
C ARG A 149 -47.66 -2.18 19.92
N ALA A 150 -48.97 -2.32 19.77
CA ALA A 150 -49.89 -2.35 20.90
C ALA A 150 -49.61 -3.54 21.84
N GLN A 151 -49.35 -4.74 21.30
CA GLN A 151 -48.97 -5.91 22.11
C GLN A 151 -47.67 -5.69 22.88
N TRP A 152 -46.66 -5.08 22.23
CA TRP A 152 -45.37 -4.81 22.84
C TRP A 152 -45.48 -3.91 24.08
N ARG A 153 -46.28 -2.83 24.00
CA ARG A 153 -46.46 -1.91 25.13
C ARG A 153 -47.13 -2.56 26.34
N LEU A 154 -47.98 -3.57 26.12
CA LEU A 154 -48.60 -4.33 27.20
C LEU A 154 -47.67 -5.41 27.78
N GLN A 155 -46.83 -6.03 26.96
CA GLN A 155 -45.97 -7.15 27.35
C GLN A 155 -44.54 -6.98 26.79
N PRO A 156 -43.77 -5.99 27.29
CA PRO A 156 -42.43 -5.70 26.77
C PRO A 156 -41.47 -6.90 26.91
N GLU A 157 -41.64 -7.71 27.98
CA GLU A 157 -40.82 -8.89 28.27
C GLU A 157 -41.02 -10.05 27.28
N LYS A 158 -42.19 -10.13 26.61
CA LYS A 158 -42.46 -11.16 25.59
C LYS A 158 -42.27 -10.65 24.16
N SER A 159 -41.53 -9.56 24.02
CA SER A 159 -41.38 -8.90 22.73
C SER A 159 -40.69 -9.78 21.68
N GLU A 160 -41.24 -9.77 20.47
CA GLU A 160 -40.63 -10.32 19.26
C GLU A 160 -39.20 -9.77 19.06
N LEU A 161 -38.98 -8.52 19.47
CA LEU A 161 -37.70 -7.82 19.34
C LEU A 161 -36.57 -8.55 20.08
N THR A 162 -36.80 -9.02 21.31
CA THR A 162 -35.80 -9.77 22.07
C THR A 162 -35.41 -11.08 21.37
N GLN A 163 -36.39 -11.79 20.80
CA GLN A 163 -36.13 -13.03 20.05
C GLN A 163 -35.36 -12.78 18.76
N LEU A 164 -35.68 -11.70 18.04
CA LEU A 164 -34.95 -11.30 16.83
C LEU A 164 -33.51 -10.88 17.15
N ARG A 165 -33.29 -10.16 18.25
CA ARG A 165 -31.95 -9.79 18.73
C ARG A 165 -31.13 -11.03 19.13
N GLN A 166 -31.75 -11.99 19.81
CA GLN A 166 -31.12 -13.28 20.13
C GLN A 166 -30.78 -14.07 18.86
N LEU A 167 -31.67 -14.11 17.87
CA LEU A 167 -31.38 -14.72 16.57
C LEU A 167 -30.19 -14.01 15.90
N LEU A 168 -30.19 -12.68 15.84
CA LEU A 168 -29.07 -11.92 15.26
C LEU A 168 -27.74 -12.31 15.89
N ALA A 169 -27.68 -12.36 17.22
CA ALA A 169 -26.48 -12.80 17.93
C ALA A 169 -26.11 -14.25 17.61
N GLN A 170 -27.07 -15.17 17.58
CA GLN A 170 -26.80 -16.56 17.19
C GLN A 170 -26.22 -16.68 15.76
N LEU A 171 -26.74 -15.90 14.80
CA LEU A 171 -26.23 -15.91 13.43
C LEU A 171 -24.79 -15.37 13.37
N VAL A 172 -24.54 -14.25 14.04
CA VAL A 172 -23.22 -13.60 14.08
C VAL A 172 -22.18 -14.48 14.78
N GLU A 173 -22.54 -15.10 15.90
CA GLU A 173 -21.65 -15.96 16.71
C GLU A 173 -21.49 -17.37 16.11
N SER A 174 -22.30 -17.77 15.12
CA SER A 174 -22.20 -19.10 14.49
C SER A 174 -20.95 -19.29 13.63
N ASP A 175 -20.26 -18.21 13.26
CA ASP A 175 -19.09 -18.22 12.39
C ASP A 175 -17.90 -17.51 13.04
N PRO A 176 -17.12 -18.19 13.90
CA PRO A 176 -15.99 -17.60 14.61
C PRO A 176 -14.82 -17.21 13.69
N GLN A 177 -14.86 -17.60 12.41
CA GLN A 177 -13.88 -17.24 11.40
C GLN A 177 -14.27 -16.00 10.58
N TRP A 178 -15.42 -15.40 10.85
CA TRP A 178 -15.92 -14.18 10.20
C TRP A 178 -16.03 -14.30 8.67
N ARG A 179 -16.23 -15.50 8.12
CA ARG A 179 -16.31 -15.75 6.69
C ARG A 179 -17.43 -14.95 6.05
N TRP A 180 -18.57 -14.80 6.72
CA TRP A 180 -19.65 -13.94 6.23
C TRP A 180 -19.22 -12.47 6.09
N LEU A 181 -18.41 -11.97 7.02
CA LEU A 181 -17.95 -10.58 7.05
C LEU A 181 -16.88 -10.33 5.98
N LEU A 182 -15.94 -11.27 5.84
CA LEU A 182 -14.77 -11.17 4.96
C LEU A 182 -15.03 -11.58 3.51
N ALA A 183 -16.22 -12.08 3.18
CA ALA A 183 -16.56 -12.51 1.83
C ALA A 183 -16.49 -11.36 0.82
N SER A 184 -15.70 -11.51 -0.25
CA SER A 184 -15.59 -10.50 -1.31
C SER A 184 -16.67 -10.71 -2.39
N GLU A 185 -17.22 -9.61 -2.92
CA GLU A 185 -18.11 -9.64 -4.09
C GLU A 185 -17.23 -9.50 -5.33
N SER A 186 -17.24 -10.51 -6.20
CA SER A 186 -16.25 -10.68 -7.28
C SER A 186 -16.16 -9.55 -8.32
N ASN A 187 -16.94 -8.47 -8.23
CA ASN A 187 -17.24 -7.63 -9.39
C ASN A 187 -16.85 -6.14 -9.28
N ALA A 188 -16.28 -5.65 -8.17
CA ALA A 188 -15.79 -4.27 -8.12
C ALA A 188 -14.77 -4.06 -7.00
N SER A 189 -13.53 -4.54 -7.18
CA SER A 189 -12.45 -4.14 -6.28
C SER A 189 -12.13 -2.67 -6.51
N VAL A 190 -12.50 -1.81 -5.55
CA VAL A 190 -11.99 -0.43 -5.46
C VAL A 190 -10.52 -0.52 -5.03
N LYS A 191 -9.65 -0.79 -6.00
CA LYS A 191 -8.22 -0.97 -5.77
C LYS A 191 -7.53 0.40 -5.68
N PRO A 192 -6.58 0.59 -4.75
CA PRO A 192 -5.71 1.75 -4.81
C PRO A 192 -4.91 1.70 -6.11
N ALA A 193 -4.99 2.75 -6.91
CA ALA A 193 -4.22 2.88 -8.15
C ALA A 193 -2.75 3.14 -7.81
N VAL A 194 -2.03 2.11 -7.35
CA VAL A 194 -0.60 2.18 -7.09
C VAL A 194 0.13 1.59 -8.28
N ASN A 195 0.84 2.45 -9.02
CA ASN A 195 1.76 2.02 -10.07
C ASN A 195 3.06 1.55 -9.39
N ILE A 196 3.10 0.28 -8.97
CA ILE A 196 4.31 -0.35 -8.42
C ILE A 196 5.00 -1.12 -9.55
N TRP A 197 6.33 -1.21 -9.52
CA TRP A 197 7.10 -2.02 -10.49
C TRP A 197 7.01 -3.52 -10.21
N LEU A 198 5.94 -4.00 -9.56
CA LEU A 198 5.84 -5.41 -9.22
C LEU A 198 5.65 -6.23 -10.49
N HIS A 199 6.59 -7.12 -10.78
CA HIS A 199 6.55 -8.06 -11.92
C HIS A 199 5.94 -9.39 -11.50
N SER A 200 6.10 -9.75 -10.23
CA SER A 200 5.68 -11.00 -9.61
C SER A 200 4.38 -10.90 -8.82
N VAL A 201 3.98 -9.69 -8.39
CA VAL A 201 2.79 -9.46 -7.57
C VAL A 201 1.97 -8.34 -8.19
N SER A 202 0.87 -8.64 -8.88
CA SER A 202 0.00 -7.54 -9.27
C SER A 202 -0.66 -6.95 -8.03
N MET A 203 -0.76 -5.62 -7.94
CA MET A 203 -1.71 -5.00 -7.01
C MET A 203 -3.15 -5.46 -7.30
N ASP A 204 -3.38 -6.05 -8.47
CA ASP A 204 -4.63 -6.74 -8.77
C ASP A 204 -4.90 -7.98 -7.94
N ASP A 205 -3.85 -8.62 -7.43
CA ASP A 205 -3.93 -9.83 -6.62
C ASP A 205 -4.00 -9.52 -5.12
N PHE A 206 -3.74 -8.26 -4.72
CA PHE A 206 -3.87 -7.85 -3.33
C PHE A 206 -5.35 -7.77 -2.91
N PRO A 207 -5.77 -8.50 -1.86
CA PRO A 207 -7.17 -8.52 -1.46
C PRO A 207 -7.71 -7.12 -1.11
N ASP A 208 -8.82 -6.75 -1.74
CA ASP A 208 -9.55 -5.50 -1.49
C ASP A 208 -9.96 -5.35 -0.01
N LEU A 209 -10.11 -6.47 0.68
CA LEU A 209 -10.37 -6.62 2.10
C LEU A 209 -9.49 -5.74 3.00
N TRP A 210 -8.24 -5.50 2.61
CA TRP A 210 -7.26 -4.79 3.44
C TRP A 210 -7.17 -3.29 3.14
N THR A 211 -7.97 -2.80 2.20
CA THR A 211 -8.03 -1.38 1.81
C THR A 211 -8.89 -0.56 2.78
N LEU A 212 -8.59 0.72 2.92
CA LEU A 212 -9.32 1.65 3.78
C LEU A 212 -10.81 1.75 3.41
N VAL A 213 -11.12 1.74 2.11
CA VAL A 213 -12.52 1.78 1.62
C VAL A 213 -13.30 0.58 2.14
N ARG A 214 -12.70 -0.61 2.07
CA ARG A 214 -13.34 -1.83 2.55
C ARG A 214 -13.45 -1.86 4.08
N VAL A 215 -12.48 -1.29 4.80
CA VAL A 215 -12.59 -1.12 6.25
C VAL A 215 -13.76 -0.25 6.65
N GLN A 216 -13.98 0.87 5.97
CA GLN A 216 -15.15 1.73 6.24
C GLN A 216 -16.44 0.93 6.06
N GLN A 217 -16.57 0.21 4.95
CA GLN A 217 -17.74 -0.62 4.67
C GLN A 217 -17.96 -1.72 5.73
N VAL A 218 -16.89 -2.40 6.16
CA VAL A 218 -16.96 -3.41 7.21
C VAL A 218 -17.36 -2.79 8.56
N ASN A 219 -16.80 -1.63 8.91
CA ASN A 219 -17.20 -0.92 10.12
C ASN A 219 -18.68 -0.52 10.09
N ASP A 220 -19.18 -0.01 8.95
CA ASP A 220 -20.59 0.33 8.79
C ASP A 220 -21.50 -0.90 9.02
N TRP A 221 -21.09 -2.08 8.52
CA TRP A 221 -21.81 -3.33 8.76
C TRP A 221 -21.81 -3.73 10.23
N LEU A 222 -20.66 -3.63 10.89
CA LEU A 222 -20.53 -3.95 12.30
C LEU A 222 -21.36 -3.00 13.16
N ASP A 223 -21.34 -1.70 12.86
CA ASP A 223 -22.10 -0.68 13.58
C ASP A 223 -23.61 -0.93 13.48
N ILE A 224 -24.12 -1.31 12.30
CA ILE A 224 -25.52 -1.69 12.09
C ILE A 224 -25.90 -2.91 12.95
N VAL A 225 -25.04 -3.92 13.00
CA VAL A 225 -25.29 -5.16 13.75
C VAL A 225 -25.25 -4.91 15.25
N GLU A 226 -24.26 -4.18 15.75
CA GLU A 226 -24.14 -3.82 17.17
C GLU A 226 -25.32 -2.97 17.63
N GLN A 227 -25.68 -1.95 16.85
CA GLN A 227 -26.84 -1.11 17.17
C GLN A 227 -28.15 -1.93 17.21
N ALA A 228 -28.30 -2.91 16.30
CA ALA A 228 -29.48 -3.76 16.28
C ALA A 228 -29.54 -4.72 17.47
N ALA A 229 -28.41 -5.33 17.85
CA ALA A 229 -28.33 -6.23 18.98
C ALA A 229 -28.66 -5.53 20.32
N GLY A 230 -28.24 -4.27 20.45
CA GLY A 230 -28.42 -3.47 21.66
C GLY A 230 -27.47 -3.87 22.80
N ASP A 231 -27.48 -3.08 23.88
CA ASP A 231 -26.51 -3.20 24.97
C ASP A 231 -26.64 -4.49 25.81
N ASP A 232 -27.82 -5.12 25.78
CA ASP A 232 -28.14 -6.31 26.58
C ASP A 232 -27.56 -7.61 26.01
N ILE A 233 -27.06 -7.60 24.75
CA ILE A 233 -26.56 -8.79 24.08
C ILE A 233 -25.08 -8.64 23.75
N ALA A 234 -24.26 -9.48 24.39
CA ALA A 234 -22.84 -9.53 24.12
C ALA A 234 -22.55 -10.23 22.78
N LEU A 235 -21.91 -9.51 21.85
CA LEU A 235 -21.40 -10.05 20.58
C LEU A 235 -19.88 -10.30 20.70
N THR A 236 -19.52 -11.41 21.34
CA THR A 236 -18.13 -11.78 21.63
C THR A 236 -17.27 -11.95 20.37
N THR A 237 -17.83 -12.55 19.31
CA THR A 237 -17.11 -12.81 18.06
C THR A 237 -16.81 -11.51 17.31
N LEU A 238 -17.73 -10.53 17.32
CA LEU A 238 -17.48 -9.21 16.74
C LEU A 238 -16.49 -8.37 17.55
N THR A 239 -16.60 -8.45 18.88
CA THR A 239 -15.66 -7.75 19.76
C THR A 239 -14.23 -8.25 19.54
N ALA A 240 -14.05 -9.57 19.44
CA ALA A 240 -12.78 -10.19 19.11
C ALA A 240 -12.29 -9.77 17.72
N PHE A 241 -13.18 -9.75 16.72
CA PHE A 241 -12.85 -9.26 15.37
C PHE A 241 -12.31 -7.83 15.40
N ARG A 242 -13.03 -6.88 16.02
CA ARG A 242 -12.61 -5.47 16.10
C ARG A 242 -11.24 -5.30 16.77
N GLN A 243 -10.94 -6.12 17.78
CA GLN A 243 -9.65 -6.09 18.45
C GLN A 243 -8.51 -6.62 17.57
N GLN A 244 -8.75 -7.69 16.81
CA GLN A 244 -7.72 -8.33 15.98
C GLN A 244 -7.54 -7.68 14.61
N TRP A 245 -8.58 -7.03 14.09
CA TRP A 245 -8.60 -6.44 12.75
C TRP A 245 -7.43 -5.51 12.43
N PRO A 246 -7.05 -4.54 13.30
CA PRO A 246 -5.91 -3.66 13.03
C PRO A 246 -4.59 -4.42 12.88
N SER A 247 -4.38 -5.50 13.65
CA SER A 247 -3.16 -6.32 13.58
C SER A 247 -3.13 -7.12 12.27
N MET A 248 -4.23 -7.79 11.91
CA MET A 248 -4.34 -8.55 10.66
C MET A 248 -4.08 -7.66 9.44
N ARG A 249 -4.60 -6.43 9.45
CA ARG A 249 -4.35 -5.45 8.38
C ARG A 249 -2.88 -5.09 8.28
N GLN A 250 -2.23 -4.80 9.40
CA GLN A 250 -0.81 -4.47 9.42
C GLN A 250 0.05 -5.63 8.91
N GLU A 251 -0.28 -6.87 9.27
CA GLU A 251 0.44 -8.05 8.80
C GLU A 251 0.33 -8.24 7.28
N ASN A 252 -0.86 -8.06 6.69
CA ASN A 252 -1.05 -8.20 5.25
C ASN A 252 -0.33 -7.08 4.46
N TRP A 253 -0.36 -5.84 4.95
CA TRP A 253 0.40 -4.75 4.35
C TRP A 253 1.91 -4.93 4.51
N LEU A 254 2.36 -5.48 5.63
CA LEU A 254 3.78 -5.80 5.86
C LEU A 254 4.26 -6.93 4.92
N GLN A 255 3.44 -7.94 4.67
CA GLN A 255 3.73 -8.98 3.66
C GLN A 255 3.85 -8.38 2.26
N LEU A 256 2.94 -7.49 1.88
CA LEU A 256 3.04 -6.76 0.61
C LEU A 256 4.33 -5.94 0.54
N LEU A 257 4.68 -5.23 1.61
CA LEU A 257 5.94 -4.50 1.71
C LEU A 257 7.16 -5.42 1.50
N PHE A 258 7.18 -6.60 2.13
CA PHE A 258 8.26 -7.58 1.92
C PHE A 258 8.37 -8.02 0.46
N ASN A 259 7.25 -8.23 -0.22
CA ASN A 259 7.26 -8.57 -1.65
C ASN A 259 7.84 -7.42 -2.47
N VAL A 260 7.38 -6.18 -2.23
CA VAL A 260 7.86 -4.98 -2.93
C VAL A 260 9.37 -4.77 -2.79
N VAL A 261 9.91 -4.92 -1.58
CA VAL A 261 11.33 -4.59 -1.32
C VAL A 261 12.30 -5.72 -1.66
N ASN A 262 11.80 -6.94 -1.91
CA ASN A 262 12.64 -8.08 -2.30
C ASN A 262 12.61 -8.36 -3.80
N GLU A 263 11.79 -7.65 -4.55
CA GLU A 263 11.73 -7.77 -5.99
C GLU A 263 12.86 -7.01 -6.68
N ASP A 264 13.53 -7.68 -7.63
CA ASP A 264 14.53 -7.05 -8.48
C ASP A 264 13.89 -6.08 -9.48
N PHE A 265 14.67 -5.08 -9.90
CA PHE A 265 14.21 -4.19 -10.94
C PHE A 265 14.02 -4.95 -12.25
N PRO A 266 12.93 -4.71 -12.96
CA PRO A 266 12.70 -5.36 -14.24
C PRO A 266 13.69 -4.93 -15.33
N PRO A 267 13.78 -5.70 -16.42
CA PRO A 267 14.44 -5.23 -17.62
C PRO A 267 13.66 -4.04 -18.18
N LEU A 268 14.21 -2.83 -18.04
CA LEU A 268 13.62 -1.59 -18.53
C LEU A 268 14.23 -1.18 -19.88
N SER A 269 13.38 -0.68 -20.78
CA SER A 269 13.79 0.05 -21.98
C SER A 269 14.46 1.38 -21.63
N ALA A 270 15.18 1.97 -22.59
CA ALA A 270 15.83 3.28 -22.40
C ALA A 270 14.85 4.39 -21.99
N GLN A 271 13.64 4.38 -22.56
CA GLN A 271 12.60 5.36 -22.22
C GLN A 271 12.10 5.16 -20.79
N GLU A 272 11.86 3.92 -20.37
CA GLU A 272 11.40 3.62 -19.00
C GLU A 272 12.45 3.96 -17.95
N TRP A 273 13.74 3.76 -18.23
CA TRP A 273 14.83 4.26 -17.38
C TRP A 273 14.76 5.78 -17.22
N GLN A 274 14.61 6.51 -18.32
CA GLN A 274 14.52 7.97 -18.32
C GLN A 274 13.30 8.47 -17.53
N ASP A 275 12.13 7.89 -17.78
CA ASP A 275 10.89 8.24 -17.08
C ASP A 275 10.99 7.96 -15.58
N ARG A 276 11.65 6.87 -15.20
CA ARG A 276 11.89 6.54 -13.80
C ARG A 276 12.85 7.52 -13.13
N LEU A 277 13.97 7.89 -13.77
CA LEU A 277 14.88 8.93 -13.27
C LEU A 277 14.14 10.27 -13.05
N LEU A 278 13.29 10.66 -14.01
CA LEU A 278 12.46 11.86 -13.90
C LEU A 278 11.44 11.77 -12.75
N SER A 279 10.88 10.58 -12.49
CA SER A 279 9.97 10.35 -11.38
C SER A 279 10.66 10.48 -10.01
N ILE A 280 11.89 9.94 -9.88
CA ILE A 280 12.69 10.08 -8.66
C ILE A 280 13.01 11.56 -8.41
N ARG A 281 13.41 12.29 -9.46
CA ARG A 281 13.65 13.74 -9.39
C ARG A 281 12.43 14.52 -8.87
N ARG A 282 11.22 14.09 -9.25
CA ARG A 282 9.95 14.71 -8.82
C ARG A 282 9.48 14.23 -7.44
N GLY A 283 10.16 13.27 -6.80
CA GLY A 283 9.70 12.62 -5.57
C GLY A 283 8.45 11.74 -5.77
N SER A 284 8.13 11.43 -7.03
CA SER A 284 6.99 10.61 -7.45
C SER A 284 7.46 9.25 -7.96
N SER A 285 8.59 8.75 -7.47
CA SER A 285 9.02 7.39 -7.76
C SER A 285 7.95 6.43 -7.24
N PRO A 286 7.72 5.30 -7.92
CA PRO A 286 6.86 4.24 -7.42
C PRO A 286 7.13 3.80 -5.98
N SER A 287 8.37 3.90 -5.49
CA SER A 287 8.72 3.50 -4.11
C SER A 287 8.11 4.49 -3.12
N MET A 288 8.24 5.78 -3.45
CA MET A 288 7.67 6.87 -2.67
C MET A 288 6.14 6.93 -2.82
N GLU A 289 5.60 6.58 -3.98
CA GLU A 289 4.15 6.48 -4.16
C GLU A 289 3.57 5.33 -3.34
N PHE A 290 4.19 4.14 -3.39
CA PHE A 290 3.81 3.03 -2.53
C PHE A 290 3.88 3.39 -1.05
N ALA A 291 4.96 4.06 -0.62
CA ALA A 291 5.10 4.56 0.75
C ALA A 291 3.92 5.47 1.15
N ARG A 292 3.55 6.44 0.31
CA ARG A 292 2.41 7.32 0.58
C ARG A 292 1.09 6.58 0.61
N GLN A 293 0.87 5.65 -0.31
CA GLN A 293 -0.36 4.87 -0.39
C GLN A 293 -0.52 3.94 0.81
N MET A 294 0.54 3.24 1.22
CA MET A 294 0.53 2.42 2.44
C MET A 294 0.15 3.25 3.68
N ASN A 295 0.72 4.46 3.83
CA ASN A 295 0.36 5.37 4.91
C ASN A 295 -1.12 5.80 4.87
N LEU A 296 -1.66 6.09 3.68
CA LEU A 296 -3.07 6.45 3.50
C LEU A 296 -3.98 5.28 3.86
N GLN A 297 -3.67 4.08 3.35
CA GLN A 297 -4.50 2.89 3.53
C GLN A 297 -4.54 2.44 5.00
N LEU A 298 -3.48 2.69 5.78
CA LEU A 298 -3.39 2.36 7.20
C LEU A 298 -3.64 3.56 8.12
N SER A 299 -4.22 4.65 7.61
CA SER A 299 -4.36 5.91 8.36
C SER A 299 -5.36 5.84 9.53
N ASP A 300 -6.30 4.90 9.50
CA ASP A 300 -7.30 4.65 10.55
C ASP A 300 -6.73 3.95 11.79
N ILE A 301 -5.57 3.29 11.68
CA ILE A 301 -4.95 2.58 12.79
C ILE A 301 -4.30 3.59 13.75
N SER A 302 -4.76 3.62 15.00
CA SER A 302 -4.23 4.50 16.04
C SER A 302 -2.76 4.18 16.38
N GLU A 303 -2.05 5.12 17.00
CA GLU A 303 -0.66 4.91 17.44
C GLU A 303 -0.55 3.77 18.47
N SER A 304 -1.50 3.68 19.40
CA SER A 304 -1.58 2.60 20.40
C SER A 304 -1.75 1.20 19.80
N GLN A 305 -2.29 1.11 18.58
CA GLN A 305 -2.50 -0.17 17.87
C GLN A 305 -1.44 -0.40 16.78
N SER A 306 -0.57 0.58 16.54
CA SER A 306 0.42 0.51 15.47
C SER A 306 1.62 -0.32 15.88
N GLN A 307 2.01 -1.26 15.02
CA GLN A 307 3.22 -2.04 15.14
C GLN A 307 4.45 -1.16 14.90
N PRO A 308 5.64 -1.52 15.43
CA PRO A 308 6.84 -0.70 15.35
C PRO A 308 7.23 -0.26 13.94
N TRP A 309 7.10 -1.14 12.94
CA TRP A 309 7.40 -0.82 11.54
C TRP A 309 6.49 0.28 10.99
N LEU A 310 5.20 0.30 11.35
CA LEU A 310 4.25 1.30 10.88
C LEU A 310 4.52 2.65 11.53
N GLN A 311 4.93 2.66 12.80
CA GLN A 311 5.37 3.88 13.49
C GLN A 311 6.59 4.49 12.80
N GLU A 312 7.59 3.67 12.48
CA GLU A 312 8.79 4.11 11.78
C GLU A 312 8.47 4.62 10.37
N HIS A 313 7.62 3.90 9.64
CA HIS A 313 7.16 4.34 8.33
C HIS A 313 6.46 5.71 8.38
N ARG A 314 5.54 5.92 9.32
CA ARG A 314 4.86 7.20 9.55
C ARG A 314 5.85 8.32 9.88
N ARG A 315 6.91 8.00 10.63
CA ARG A 315 7.97 8.96 11.00
C ARG A 315 8.67 9.48 9.75
N LEU A 316 9.03 8.57 8.84
CA LEU A 316 9.68 8.92 7.56
C LEU A 316 8.74 9.72 6.64
N ILE A 317 7.46 9.35 6.55
CA ILE A 317 6.45 10.11 5.79
C ILE A 317 6.32 11.54 6.31
N ILE A 318 6.36 11.73 7.62
CA ILE A 318 6.28 13.06 8.22
C ILE A 318 7.53 13.89 7.86
N LEU A 319 8.73 13.30 7.93
CA LEU A 319 9.96 13.96 7.48
C LEU A 319 9.89 14.39 6.01
N ASP A 320 9.35 13.54 5.13
CA ASP A 320 9.15 13.85 3.71
C ASP A 320 8.20 15.04 3.49
N GLN A 321 7.07 15.07 4.21
CA GLN A 321 6.07 16.12 4.10
C GLN A 321 6.55 17.47 4.65
N TYR A 322 7.42 17.47 5.65
CA TYR A 322 7.99 18.70 6.21
C TYR A 322 8.86 19.46 5.21
N ILE A 323 9.60 18.76 4.35
CA ILE A 323 10.52 19.36 3.37
C ILE A 323 9.81 19.69 2.06
N THR A 324 8.87 18.84 1.63
CA THR A 324 8.19 19.01 0.32
C THR A 324 7.18 20.17 0.31
N ARG A 325 6.76 20.69 1.48
CA ARG A 325 5.80 21.81 1.58
C ARG A 325 6.47 23.18 1.63
N SER A 326 6.96 23.64 0.47
CA SER A 326 7.01 25.07 0.11
C SER A 326 5.63 25.50 -0.45
N PRO A 327 5.20 26.78 -0.37
CA PRO A 327 3.79 27.20 -0.23
C PRO A 327 3.03 27.27 -1.57
N MET A 328 2.97 26.18 -2.32
CA MET A 328 2.28 26.16 -3.63
C MET A 328 1.45 24.90 -3.87
N MET A 329 0.74 24.42 -2.86
CA MET A 329 -0.46 23.60 -3.06
C MET A 329 -1.55 24.08 -2.10
N GLY A 330 -2.59 24.67 -2.67
CA GLY A 330 -3.76 25.18 -1.97
C GLY A 330 -4.59 24.06 -1.36
N TYR A 331 -4.24 23.67 -0.13
CA TYR A 331 -5.17 23.03 0.79
C TYR A 331 -5.68 24.08 1.80
N PRO A 332 -6.97 24.02 2.18
CA PRO A 332 -7.59 25.05 3.03
C PRO A 332 -6.86 25.18 4.37
N HIS A 333 -6.62 26.43 4.76
CA HIS A 333 -5.70 26.84 5.81
C HIS A 333 -6.04 26.27 7.21
N GLU A 334 -7.29 25.87 7.42
CA GLU A 334 -7.83 25.32 8.68
C GLU A 334 -7.38 23.87 8.95
N ILE A 335 -7.24 23.05 7.90
CA ILE A 335 -6.72 21.68 8.01
C ILE A 335 -5.22 21.71 8.36
N LYS A 336 -4.48 22.71 7.87
CA LYS A 336 -3.03 22.86 8.11
C LYS A 336 -2.68 23.07 9.60
N GLN A 337 -3.54 23.76 10.36
CA GLN A 337 -3.31 24.00 11.79
C GLN A 337 -3.69 22.80 12.66
N GLN A 338 -4.82 22.14 12.39
CA GLN A 338 -5.21 20.91 13.12
C GLN A 338 -4.21 19.77 12.88
N TRP A 339 -3.67 19.65 11.67
CA TRP A 339 -2.65 18.66 11.35
C TRP A 339 -1.28 19.00 11.96
N ARG A 340 -0.85 20.27 11.96
CA ARG A 340 0.37 20.68 12.70
C ARG A 340 0.26 20.37 14.19
N GLN A 341 -0.88 20.67 14.82
CA GLN A 341 -1.07 20.38 16.25
C GLN A 341 -1.17 18.89 16.55
N ARG A 342 -1.64 18.06 15.61
CA ARG A 342 -1.60 16.60 15.72
C ARG A 342 -0.18 16.05 15.54
N ILE A 343 0.60 16.59 14.60
CA ILE A 343 2.00 16.22 14.37
C ILE A 343 2.93 16.68 15.50
N GLU A 344 2.71 17.87 16.07
CA GLU A 344 3.45 18.37 17.24
C GLU A 344 3.16 17.56 18.50
N ARG A 345 1.93 17.05 18.65
CA ARG A 345 1.60 16.06 19.69
C ARG A 345 2.22 14.69 19.43
N TRP A 346 2.32 14.29 18.16
CA TRP A 346 2.86 13.00 17.72
C TRP A 346 4.40 12.92 17.77
N LEU A 347 5.10 14.04 17.59
CA LEU A 347 6.56 14.13 17.69
C LEU A 347 7.07 14.42 19.12
N MET A 348 6.19 14.60 20.10
CA MET A 348 6.58 14.91 21.49
C MET A 348 6.31 13.75 22.46
N PRO A 349 7.33 12.96 22.79
CA PRO A 349 7.56 12.60 24.19
C PRO A 349 7.92 13.88 24.97
N LYS A 350 7.34 14.07 26.17
CA LYS A 350 7.73 15.14 27.13
C LYS A 350 9.25 15.10 27.46
N PRO A 351 9.86 16.21 27.94
CA PRO A 351 10.36 17.32 27.14
C PRO A 351 11.90 17.39 27.12
N GLN A 352 12.41 18.24 26.22
CA GLN A 352 13.81 18.68 25.98
C GLN A 352 14.74 17.75 25.17
N SER A 353 14.79 16.43 25.38
CA SER A 353 15.66 15.55 24.58
C SER A 353 15.08 15.21 23.19
N ALA A 354 13.76 15.07 23.09
CA ALA A 354 13.07 14.73 21.85
C ALA A 354 13.18 15.83 20.77
N ALA A 355 13.06 17.11 21.14
CA ALA A 355 13.13 18.22 20.17
C ALA A 355 14.52 18.35 19.51
N ALA A 356 15.59 17.98 20.21
CA ALA A 356 16.94 17.92 19.64
C ALA A 356 17.08 16.70 18.69
N ALA A 357 16.56 15.54 19.07
CA ALA A 357 16.53 14.34 18.23
C ALA A 357 15.68 14.54 16.94
N THR A 358 14.56 15.27 17.03
CA THR A 358 13.74 15.65 15.86
C THR A 358 14.48 16.60 14.92
N LYS A 359 15.28 17.54 15.44
CA LYS A 359 16.11 18.44 14.61
C LYS A 359 17.27 17.71 13.93
N VAL A 360 17.91 16.77 14.63
CA VAL A 360 19.00 15.94 14.09
C VAL A 360 18.48 15.02 12.98
N SER A 361 17.35 14.35 13.21
CA SER A 361 16.72 13.50 12.19
C SER A 361 16.22 14.29 10.97
N LEU A 362 15.69 15.51 11.15
CA LEU A 362 15.29 16.37 10.03
C LEU A 362 16.49 16.80 9.18
N ARG A 363 17.62 17.18 9.80
CA ARG A 363 18.84 17.54 9.07
C ARG A 363 19.42 16.34 8.31
N ALA A 364 19.45 15.17 8.93
CA ALA A 364 19.91 13.95 8.28
C ALA A 364 19.02 13.57 7.09
N TRP A 365 17.69 13.73 7.24
CA TRP A 365 16.73 13.51 6.17
C TRP A 365 16.94 14.48 5.02
N GLN A 366 17.12 15.77 5.32
CA GLN A 366 17.41 16.79 4.30
C GLN A 366 18.72 16.48 3.55
N ALA A 367 19.79 16.14 4.28
CA ALA A 367 21.08 15.81 3.69
C ALA A 367 21.00 14.59 2.76
N TRP A 368 20.23 13.57 3.13
CA TRP A 368 19.95 12.41 2.28
C TRP A 368 19.15 12.80 1.02
N ARG A 369 18.07 13.60 1.16
CA ARG A 369 17.26 14.09 0.03
C ARG A 369 18.08 14.93 -0.95
N GLU A 370 18.95 15.80 -0.45
CA GLU A 370 19.86 16.61 -1.27
C GLU A 370 20.86 15.72 -2.02
N ALA A 371 21.44 14.71 -1.35
CA ALA A 371 22.33 13.75 -1.99
C ALA A 371 21.60 12.92 -3.06
N LEU A 372 20.35 12.53 -2.81
CA LEU A 372 19.52 11.82 -3.80
C LEU A 372 19.25 12.70 -5.01
N SER A 373 18.81 13.95 -4.81
CA SER A 373 18.57 14.90 -5.90
C SER A 373 19.82 15.10 -6.76
N PHE A 374 20.97 15.28 -6.11
CA PHE A 374 22.25 15.43 -6.80
C PHE A 374 22.63 14.19 -7.62
N ALA A 375 22.50 12.98 -7.04
CA ALA A 375 22.79 11.73 -7.74
C ALA A 375 21.87 11.49 -8.96
N VAL A 376 20.59 11.85 -8.84
CA VAL A 376 19.63 11.77 -9.95
C VAL A 376 19.96 12.76 -11.06
N GLU A 377 20.30 14.00 -10.71
CA GLU A 377 20.71 15.02 -11.69
C GLU A 377 21.97 14.60 -12.45
N GLU A 378 22.96 14.06 -11.75
CA GLU A 378 24.16 13.52 -12.38
C GLU A 378 23.85 12.32 -13.28
N SER A 379 22.94 11.44 -12.86
CA SER A 379 22.47 10.30 -13.68
C SER A 379 21.77 10.74 -14.96
N ILE A 380 20.95 11.78 -14.90
CA ILE A 380 20.28 12.35 -16.08
C ILE A 380 21.30 13.05 -17.00
N ARG A 381 22.28 13.77 -16.43
CA ARG A 381 23.30 14.51 -17.20
C ARG A 381 24.26 13.59 -17.93
N THR A 382 24.57 12.45 -17.35
CA THR A 382 25.60 11.51 -17.83
C THR A 382 25.04 10.29 -18.54
N ALA A 383 23.80 10.36 -19.06
CA ALA A 383 23.00 9.24 -19.57
C ALA A 383 23.70 8.25 -20.55
N GLN A 384 24.87 8.59 -21.11
CA GLN A 384 25.67 7.71 -21.98
C GLN A 384 27.11 7.44 -21.47
N ASP A 385 27.61 8.19 -20.47
CA ASP A 385 28.95 8.03 -19.88
C ASP A 385 28.87 8.22 -18.36
N SER A 386 28.33 7.20 -17.68
CA SER A 386 28.17 7.17 -16.23
C SER A 386 29.46 6.86 -15.48
N ARG A 387 30.64 6.96 -16.11
CA ARG A 387 31.92 6.66 -15.43
C ARG A 387 32.06 7.47 -14.16
N LYS A 388 31.69 8.75 -14.16
CA LYS A 388 31.70 9.62 -12.97
C LYS A 388 30.81 9.12 -11.82
N LEU A 389 29.82 8.27 -12.10
CA LEU A 389 28.92 7.68 -11.11
C LEU A 389 29.46 6.34 -10.55
N THR A 390 30.34 5.66 -11.28
CA THR A 390 30.93 4.37 -10.86
C THR A 390 32.42 4.44 -10.53
N GLU A 391 33.10 5.52 -10.93
CA GLU A 391 34.50 5.78 -10.64
C GLU A 391 34.71 5.92 -9.13
N GLY A 392 35.73 5.23 -8.61
CA GLY A 392 36.01 5.14 -7.17
C GLY A 392 35.00 4.32 -6.36
N LEU A 393 33.81 4.02 -6.89
CA LEU A 393 32.74 3.30 -6.17
C LEU A 393 33.16 1.88 -5.74
N PHE A 394 34.03 1.25 -6.53
CA PHE A 394 34.48 -0.12 -6.34
C PHE A 394 35.88 -0.26 -5.73
N GLN A 395 36.59 0.86 -5.53
CA GLN A 395 37.93 0.85 -4.95
C GLN A 395 37.79 1.02 -3.43
N GLN A 396 38.50 0.19 -2.63
CA GLN A 396 38.51 0.27 -1.16
C GLN A 396 39.32 1.48 -0.62
N GLN A 397 39.37 2.60 -1.33
CA GLN A 397 40.08 3.79 -0.84
C GLN A 397 39.19 4.64 0.08
N GLU A 398 39.81 5.07 1.19
CA GLU A 398 39.21 5.92 2.22
C GLU A 398 38.68 7.24 1.62
N GLU A 399 37.42 7.53 1.93
CA GLU A 399 36.85 8.88 2.11
C GLU A 399 36.91 9.91 0.96
N THR A 400 37.07 9.54 -0.31
CA THR A 400 36.81 10.52 -1.38
C THR A 400 35.31 10.68 -1.63
N THR A 401 34.67 11.57 -0.85
CA THR A 401 33.26 12.01 -0.93
C THR A 401 32.82 12.64 -2.29
N SER A 402 33.62 12.47 -3.35
CA SER A 402 33.38 13.03 -4.68
C SER A 402 32.31 12.27 -5.46
N ASN A 403 32.19 10.95 -5.26
CA ASN A 403 31.23 10.14 -6.00
C ASN A 403 29.78 10.41 -5.50
N PRO A 404 28.85 10.80 -6.39
CA PRO A 404 27.47 11.12 -6.00
C PRO A 404 26.71 9.96 -5.33
N LEU A 405 26.93 8.71 -5.78
CA LEU A 405 26.29 7.52 -5.23
C LEU A 405 26.88 7.15 -3.87
N GLN A 406 28.20 7.22 -3.72
CA GLN A 406 28.85 6.98 -2.42
C GLN A 406 28.33 7.97 -1.36
N ARG A 407 28.23 9.26 -1.71
CA ARG A 407 27.65 10.28 -0.84
C ARG A 407 26.18 9.96 -0.49
N LEU A 408 25.38 9.53 -1.46
CA LEU A 408 23.99 9.14 -1.23
C LEU A 408 23.87 8.02 -0.19
N PHE A 409 24.60 6.92 -0.36
CA PHE A 409 24.53 5.79 0.57
C PHE A 409 25.12 6.12 1.94
N GLN A 410 26.17 6.95 2.01
CA GLN A 410 26.70 7.43 3.29
C GLN A 410 25.66 8.25 4.06
N ARG A 411 24.98 9.21 3.40
CA ARG A 411 23.90 10.00 4.03
C ARG A 411 22.71 9.15 4.44
N TYR A 412 22.41 8.10 3.68
CA TYR A 412 21.39 7.12 4.06
C TYR A 412 21.75 6.38 5.35
N ILE A 413 22.99 5.90 5.50
CA ILE A 413 23.46 5.24 6.72
C ILE A 413 23.42 6.20 7.92
N GLU A 414 23.81 7.47 7.75
CA GLU A 414 23.71 8.50 8.80
C GLU A 414 22.26 8.75 9.23
N LEU A 415 21.34 8.83 8.26
CA LEU A 415 19.90 8.96 8.50
C LEU A 415 19.35 7.77 9.29
N GLN A 416 19.71 6.55 8.91
CA GLN A 416 19.28 5.33 9.61
C GLN A 416 19.83 5.27 11.05
N LYS A 417 21.11 5.62 11.26
CA LYS A 417 21.72 5.70 12.60
C LYS A 417 20.99 6.70 13.50
N GLY A 418 20.52 7.81 12.94
CA GLY A 418 19.74 8.84 13.65
C GLY A 418 18.34 8.38 14.10
N ALA A 419 17.86 7.23 13.63
CA ALA A 419 16.54 6.68 13.97
C ALA A 419 16.54 5.74 15.20
N GLY A 420 17.71 5.42 15.76
CA GLY A 420 17.85 4.48 16.89
C GLY A 420 18.24 3.06 16.47
N HIS A 421 18.67 2.24 17.44
CA HIS A 421 19.12 0.86 17.19
C HIS A 421 17.92 -0.09 17.07
N HIS A 422 17.33 -0.16 15.88
CA HIS A 422 16.24 -1.11 15.55
C HIS A 422 16.67 -2.17 14.52
N THR A 423 17.97 -2.41 14.39
CA THR A 423 18.58 -3.25 13.33
C THR A 423 18.10 -4.71 13.29
N GLN A 424 17.44 -5.20 14.33
CA GLN A 424 16.93 -6.59 14.41
C GLN A 424 15.46 -6.74 14.00
N ASP A 425 14.68 -5.66 13.85
CA ASP A 425 13.28 -5.76 13.46
C ASP A 425 13.17 -5.84 11.92
N LEU A 426 12.67 -6.98 11.42
CA LEU A 426 12.53 -7.24 10.00
C LEU A 426 11.58 -6.26 9.30
N GLY A 427 10.51 -5.84 9.98
CA GLY A 427 9.55 -4.90 9.41
C GLY A 427 10.12 -3.48 9.30
N ILE A 428 10.83 -3.03 10.34
CA ILE A 428 11.57 -1.76 10.29
C ILE A 428 12.61 -1.78 9.18
N ASN A 429 13.36 -2.88 9.05
CA ASN A 429 14.35 -3.04 7.98
C ASN A 429 13.71 -3.01 6.58
N ALA A 430 12.54 -3.61 6.40
CA ALA A 430 11.79 -3.55 5.14
C ALA A 430 11.34 -2.12 4.81
N VAL A 431 10.88 -1.36 5.80
CA VAL A 431 10.57 0.07 5.63
C VAL A 431 11.80 0.83 5.14
N TRP A 432 12.95 0.65 5.79
CA TRP A 432 14.19 1.29 5.35
C TRP A 432 14.59 0.90 3.92
N LYS A 433 14.50 -0.39 3.57
CA LYS A 433 14.77 -0.88 2.22
C LYS A 433 13.86 -0.24 1.16
N LEU A 434 12.60 0.04 1.49
CA LEU A 434 11.70 0.79 0.60
C LEU A 434 12.23 2.21 0.30
N TYR A 435 12.77 2.91 1.31
CA TYR A 435 13.36 4.24 1.12
C TYR A 435 14.75 4.20 0.48
N GLN A 436 15.47 3.08 0.57
CA GLN A 436 16.72 2.85 -0.16
C GLN A 436 16.51 2.58 -1.66
N SER A 437 15.33 2.06 -2.04
CA SER A 437 15.01 1.61 -3.39
C SER A 437 15.39 2.59 -4.51
N ASP A 438 15.17 3.90 -4.34
CA ASP A 438 15.57 4.89 -5.35
C ASP A 438 17.09 5.01 -5.50
N GLY A 439 17.85 4.84 -4.42
CA GLY A 439 19.32 4.78 -4.46
C GLY A 439 19.82 3.50 -5.12
N ASP A 440 19.20 2.36 -4.81
CA ASP A 440 19.52 1.08 -5.45
C ASP A 440 19.23 1.11 -6.96
N PHE A 441 18.14 1.79 -7.36
CA PHE A 441 17.80 2.02 -8.76
C PHE A 441 18.87 2.85 -9.49
N LEU A 442 19.33 3.95 -8.88
CA LEU A 442 20.38 4.79 -9.45
C LEU A 442 21.71 4.04 -9.57
N LEU A 443 22.04 3.20 -8.59
CA LEU A 443 23.21 2.33 -8.65
C LEU A 443 23.10 1.33 -9.80
N ALA A 444 21.95 0.65 -9.95
CA ALA A 444 21.72 -0.29 -11.04
C ALA A 444 21.84 0.41 -12.42
N HIS A 445 21.28 1.61 -12.55
CA HIS A 445 21.41 2.42 -13.76
C HIS A 445 22.88 2.76 -14.08
N ALA A 446 23.64 3.22 -13.09
CA ALA A 446 25.04 3.58 -13.26
C ALA A 446 25.91 2.38 -13.63
N ILE A 447 25.72 1.23 -12.98
CA ILE A 447 26.42 -0.03 -13.30
C ILE A 447 26.12 -0.46 -14.74
N ARG A 448 24.85 -0.39 -15.17
CA ARG A 448 24.43 -0.73 -16.54
C ARG A 448 25.12 0.16 -17.56
N CYS A 449 25.06 1.48 -17.37
CA CYS A 449 25.64 2.44 -18.30
C CYS A 449 27.17 2.31 -18.37
N THR A 450 27.84 2.08 -17.24
CA THR A 450 29.28 1.85 -17.20
C THR A 450 29.64 0.54 -17.89
N GLY A 451 28.87 -0.54 -17.67
CA GLY A 451 29.04 -1.79 -18.41
C GLY A 451 28.95 -1.58 -19.92
N CYS A 452 27.99 -0.79 -20.39
CA CYS A 452 27.87 -0.49 -21.82
C CYS A 452 28.98 0.37 -22.39
N TRP A 453 29.50 1.30 -21.60
CA TRP A 453 30.71 2.01 -21.98
C TRP A 453 31.91 1.05 -22.09
N VAL A 454 32.09 0.14 -21.13
CA VAL A 454 33.17 -0.87 -21.17
C VAL A 454 33.03 -1.78 -22.39
N GLN A 455 31.80 -2.20 -22.73
CA GLN A 455 31.53 -2.98 -23.96
C GLN A 455 31.98 -2.22 -25.21
N LYS A 456 31.66 -0.92 -25.29
CA LYS A 456 32.09 -0.09 -26.43
C LYS A 456 33.62 0.03 -26.47
N GLN A 457 34.29 0.20 -25.34
CA GLN A 457 35.76 0.22 -25.31
C GLN A 457 36.37 -1.12 -25.71
N TRP A 458 35.73 -2.24 -25.38
CA TRP A 458 36.16 -3.56 -25.84
C TRP A 458 36.04 -3.69 -27.36
N GLU A 459 34.94 -3.22 -27.94
CA GLU A 459 34.75 -3.18 -29.39
C GLU A 459 35.81 -2.30 -30.07
N ASP A 460 36.00 -1.07 -29.59
CA ASP A 460 36.87 -0.06 -30.19
C ASP A 460 38.38 -0.36 -29.99
N GLN A 461 38.78 -0.90 -28.82
CA GLN A 461 40.20 -1.06 -28.46
C GLN A 461 40.73 -2.49 -28.65
N VAL A 462 39.85 -3.49 -28.72
CA VAL A 462 40.26 -4.89 -28.84
C VAL A 462 39.71 -5.50 -30.12
N LEU A 463 38.38 -5.53 -30.31
CA LEU A 463 37.77 -6.26 -31.43
C LEU A 463 38.11 -5.65 -32.79
N GLU A 464 37.91 -4.34 -32.95
CA GLU A 464 38.13 -3.65 -34.21
C GLU A 464 39.61 -3.66 -34.62
N PRO A 465 40.58 -3.31 -33.75
CA PRO A 465 42.01 -3.40 -34.06
C PRO A 465 42.46 -4.82 -34.37
N MET A 466 41.96 -5.85 -33.67
CA MET A 466 42.27 -7.25 -33.99
C MET A 466 41.81 -7.63 -35.40
N ASN A 467 40.62 -7.21 -35.81
CA ASN A 467 40.08 -7.50 -37.14
C ASN A 467 40.82 -6.75 -38.27
N GLN A 468 41.27 -5.51 -37.99
CA GLN A 468 41.97 -4.69 -38.98
C GLN A 468 43.46 -5.05 -39.10
N ASN A 469 44.16 -5.15 -37.97
CA ASN A 469 45.61 -5.34 -37.92
C ASN A 469 46.04 -6.81 -37.96
N GLY A 470 45.11 -7.75 -37.71
CA GLY A 470 45.39 -9.18 -37.78
C GLY A 470 45.53 -9.73 -39.20
N LYS A 471 45.09 -8.99 -40.23
CA LYS A 471 45.07 -9.49 -41.62
C LYS A 471 46.50 -9.62 -42.19
N GLY A 472 46.90 -10.84 -42.52
CA GLY A 472 48.19 -11.14 -43.16
C GLY A 472 49.36 -11.37 -42.20
N LEU A 473 49.13 -11.32 -40.89
CA LEU A 473 50.11 -11.69 -39.86
C LEU A 473 50.21 -13.21 -39.69
N SER A 474 51.37 -13.68 -39.23
CA SER A 474 51.54 -15.07 -38.81
C SER A 474 50.76 -15.37 -37.52
N TYR A 475 50.55 -16.67 -37.24
CA TYR A 475 49.81 -17.11 -36.06
C TYR A 475 50.37 -16.55 -34.75
N ASP A 476 51.71 -16.58 -34.59
CA ASP A 476 52.37 -16.11 -33.37
C ASP A 476 52.28 -14.58 -33.22
N GLU A 477 52.35 -13.84 -34.32
CA GLU A 477 52.21 -12.37 -34.33
C GLU A 477 50.77 -11.94 -34.01
N GLN A 478 49.77 -12.68 -34.53
CA GLN A 478 48.37 -12.44 -34.18
C GLN A 478 48.11 -12.71 -32.69
N GLN A 479 48.72 -13.75 -32.13
CA GLN A 479 48.60 -14.10 -30.73
C GLN A 479 49.23 -13.03 -29.82
N ALA A 480 50.44 -12.57 -30.14
CA ALA A 480 51.11 -11.51 -29.38
C ALA A 480 50.33 -10.17 -29.44
N LEU A 481 49.77 -9.84 -30.60
CA LEU A 481 48.98 -8.62 -30.78
C LEU A 481 47.64 -8.67 -30.03
N ALA A 482 46.93 -9.80 -30.09
CA ALA A 482 45.71 -10.01 -29.33
C ALA A 482 45.96 -9.91 -27.82
N TRP A 483 47.09 -10.46 -27.36
CA TRP A 483 47.50 -10.38 -25.97
C TRP A 483 47.71 -8.94 -25.50
N GLN A 484 48.39 -8.13 -26.31
CA GLN A 484 48.63 -6.73 -25.99
C GLN A 484 47.31 -5.96 -25.84
N TYR A 485 46.40 -6.07 -26.81
CA TYR A 485 45.12 -5.36 -26.74
C TYR A 485 44.26 -5.77 -25.54
N VAL A 486 44.21 -7.06 -25.22
CA VAL A 486 43.48 -7.55 -24.04
C VAL A 486 44.13 -7.06 -22.74
N SER A 487 45.46 -7.10 -22.64
CA SER A 487 46.18 -6.61 -21.45
C SER A 487 45.98 -5.10 -21.25
N ASP A 488 46.06 -4.31 -22.31
CA ASP A 488 45.86 -2.85 -22.26
C ASP A 488 44.41 -2.51 -21.86
N PHE A 489 43.45 -3.27 -22.38
CA PHE A 489 42.04 -3.14 -21.99
C PHE A 489 41.81 -3.46 -20.51
N LEU A 490 42.41 -4.54 -20.00
CA LEU A 490 42.32 -4.95 -18.60
C LEU A 490 43.01 -3.95 -17.65
N ALA A 491 44.13 -3.38 -18.07
CA ALA A 491 44.86 -2.37 -17.32
C ALA A 491 44.23 -0.96 -17.41
N GLY A 492 43.23 -0.76 -18.26
CA GLY A 492 42.56 0.52 -18.47
C GLY A 492 41.03 0.43 -18.33
N PRO A 493 40.25 0.44 -19.43
CA PRO A 493 38.79 0.49 -19.38
C PRO A 493 38.11 -0.57 -18.49
N ALA A 494 38.64 -1.79 -18.40
CA ALA A 494 38.00 -2.86 -17.63
C ALA A 494 37.98 -2.61 -16.12
N GLN A 495 38.89 -1.76 -15.61
CA GLN A 495 38.95 -1.40 -14.18
C GLN A 495 37.67 -0.74 -13.66
N ALA A 496 36.82 -0.23 -14.56
CA ALA A 496 35.52 0.32 -14.20
C ALA A 496 34.54 -0.75 -13.67
N VAL A 497 34.74 -2.03 -14.01
CA VAL A 497 33.86 -3.15 -13.63
C VAL A 497 34.61 -4.35 -13.04
N LEU A 498 35.94 -4.39 -13.16
CA LEU A 498 36.82 -5.42 -12.63
C LEU A 498 37.87 -4.83 -11.67
N SER A 499 38.36 -5.66 -10.77
CA SER A 499 39.57 -5.41 -9.98
C SER A 499 40.53 -6.58 -10.17
N MET A 500 41.83 -6.33 -10.02
CA MET A 500 42.84 -7.38 -10.04
C MET A 500 43.11 -7.83 -8.60
N SER A 501 42.96 -9.12 -8.33
CA SER A 501 43.35 -9.74 -7.06
C SER A 501 44.49 -10.73 -7.25
N GLU A 502 45.02 -11.28 -6.16
CA GLU A 502 46.03 -12.36 -6.19
C GLU A 502 45.55 -13.60 -6.97
N ASN A 503 44.23 -13.77 -7.09
CA ASN A 503 43.57 -14.86 -7.83
C ASN A 503 43.11 -14.45 -9.23
N GLY A 504 43.66 -13.36 -9.79
CA GLY A 504 43.30 -12.85 -11.11
C GLY A 504 42.18 -11.79 -11.10
N PRO A 505 41.64 -11.45 -12.29
CA PRO A 505 40.58 -10.46 -12.46
C PRO A 505 39.30 -10.92 -11.75
N GLN A 506 38.75 -10.07 -10.88
CA GLN A 506 37.50 -10.30 -10.16
C GLN A 506 36.48 -9.21 -10.48
N ILE A 507 35.20 -9.58 -10.44
CA ILE A 507 34.09 -8.65 -10.65
C ILE A 507 33.99 -7.70 -9.46
N ASN A 508 33.83 -6.42 -9.73
CA ASN A 508 33.62 -5.43 -8.68
C ASN A 508 32.20 -5.49 -8.14
N HIS A 509 32.07 -5.44 -6.81
CA HIS A 509 30.79 -5.40 -6.11
C HIS A 509 30.68 -4.13 -5.25
N TYR A 510 29.52 -3.49 -5.27
CA TYR A 510 29.17 -2.40 -4.36
C TYR A 510 27.72 -2.57 -3.91
N GLN A 511 27.47 -2.51 -2.60
CA GLN A 511 26.14 -2.78 -2.02
C GLN A 511 25.50 -4.09 -2.53
N GLY A 512 26.33 -5.13 -2.75
CA GLY A 512 25.88 -6.43 -3.29
C GLY A 512 25.50 -6.44 -4.78
N LYS A 513 25.63 -5.32 -5.50
CA LYS A 513 25.36 -5.22 -6.94
C LYS A 513 26.69 -5.20 -7.74
N SER A 514 26.65 -5.74 -8.96
CA SER A 514 27.81 -5.83 -9.87
C SER A 514 27.35 -5.77 -11.33
N ALA A 515 28.30 -5.55 -12.25
CA ALA A 515 28.02 -5.58 -13.69
C ALA A 515 27.68 -7.01 -14.15
N ALA A 516 26.63 -7.15 -14.97
CA ALA A 516 26.21 -8.42 -15.53
C ALA A 516 27.10 -8.84 -16.71
N LEU A 517 28.31 -9.30 -16.41
CA LEU A 517 29.27 -9.78 -17.42
C LEU A 517 28.76 -11.03 -18.14
N THR A 518 29.05 -11.17 -19.43
CA THR A 518 28.61 -12.36 -20.16
C THR A 518 29.41 -13.60 -19.75
N PRO A 519 28.81 -14.82 -19.81
CA PRO A 519 29.52 -16.05 -19.54
C PRO A 519 30.76 -16.26 -20.40
N GLY A 520 30.71 -15.80 -21.67
CA GLY A 520 31.85 -15.90 -22.58
C GLY A 520 33.03 -15.04 -22.11
N PHE A 521 32.77 -13.81 -21.67
CA PHE A 521 33.81 -12.92 -21.17
C PHE A 521 34.38 -13.41 -19.83
N LEU A 522 33.53 -13.98 -18.96
CA LEU A 522 34.00 -14.63 -17.72
C LEU A 522 34.91 -15.82 -18.01
N GLY A 523 34.56 -16.68 -18.97
CA GLY A 523 35.43 -17.79 -19.40
C GLY A 523 36.77 -17.33 -19.97
N LEU A 524 36.79 -16.16 -20.64
CA LEU A 524 38.04 -15.51 -21.07
C LEU A 524 38.88 -15.10 -19.86
N LEU A 525 38.30 -14.40 -18.87
CA LEU A 525 39.02 -13.98 -17.65
C LEU A 525 39.55 -15.18 -16.85
N GLU A 526 38.77 -16.26 -16.73
CA GLU A 526 39.20 -17.49 -16.08
C GLU A 526 40.39 -18.14 -16.79
N THR A 527 40.38 -18.17 -18.13
CA THR A 527 41.51 -18.70 -18.90
C THR A 527 42.76 -17.84 -18.75
N LEU A 528 42.60 -16.51 -18.64
CA LEU A 528 43.72 -15.61 -18.34
C LEU A 528 44.28 -15.84 -16.93
N SER A 529 43.41 -16.10 -15.95
CA SER A 529 43.82 -16.35 -14.57
C SER A 529 44.48 -17.72 -14.37
N GLN A 530 44.10 -18.73 -15.14
CA GLN A 530 44.66 -20.09 -15.06
C GLN A 530 46.04 -20.22 -15.73
N ARG A 531 46.44 -19.28 -16.60
CA ARG A 531 47.59 -19.45 -17.49
C ARG A 531 48.95 -18.90 -17.01
N GLU A 532 49.10 -18.14 -15.90
CA GLU A 532 50.34 -18.05 -15.08
C GLU A 532 50.43 -16.87 -14.06
N ASN A 533 51.17 -17.13 -12.97
CA ASN A 533 51.70 -16.21 -11.93
C ASN A 533 52.55 -15.01 -12.43
N THR A 534 52.79 -14.86 -13.73
CA THR A 534 53.57 -13.76 -14.34
C THR A 534 52.70 -12.54 -14.68
N ILE A 535 51.40 -12.74 -14.90
CA ILE A 535 50.43 -11.70 -15.27
C ILE A 535 50.17 -10.73 -14.11
N ALA A 536 50.01 -11.28 -12.90
CA ALA A 536 49.85 -10.49 -11.67
C ALA A 536 51.10 -9.64 -11.37
N ASN A 537 52.28 -10.01 -11.89
CA ASN A 537 53.52 -9.24 -11.70
C ASN A 537 53.67 -8.14 -12.78
N PHE A 538 53.45 -8.44 -14.07
CA PHE A 538 53.58 -7.46 -15.16
C PHE A 538 52.51 -6.37 -15.13
N VAL A 539 51.25 -6.75 -14.87
CA VAL A 539 50.12 -5.82 -14.77
C VAL A 539 50.24 -4.99 -13.48
N ARG A 540 50.85 -5.52 -12.41
CA ARG A 540 51.16 -4.78 -11.17
C ARG A 540 52.35 -3.82 -11.32
N GLU A 541 53.38 -4.19 -12.10
CA GLU A 541 54.52 -3.31 -12.42
C GLU A 541 54.10 -2.14 -13.33
N ASN A 542 53.26 -2.37 -14.33
CA ASN A 542 52.77 -1.30 -15.22
C ASN A 542 51.56 -0.50 -14.67
N MET A 543 51.04 -0.86 -13.48
CA MET A 543 50.01 -0.09 -12.77
C MET A 543 50.57 0.84 -11.70
N GLN A 544 51.86 0.72 -11.31
CA GLN A 544 52.49 1.66 -10.37
C GLN A 544 53.05 2.91 -11.03
N GLU A 545 53.30 2.91 -12.34
CA GLU A 545 53.63 4.12 -13.10
C GLU A 545 52.76 4.22 -14.36
N PRO A 546 52.00 5.32 -14.56
CA PRO A 546 51.36 5.56 -15.84
C PRO A 546 52.43 5.74 -16.91
N TRP A 547 52.31 5.05 -18.05
CA TRP A 547 53.19 5.25 -19.20
C TRP A 547 53.34 6.76 -19.51
N PRO A 548 54.58 7.26 -19.71
CA PRO A 548 54.81 8.65 -20.07
C PRO A 548 53.98 9.04 -21.29
N GLN A 549 53.38 10.23 -21.24
CA GLN A 549 52.50 10.78 -22.27
C GLN A 549 53.13 10.74 -23.69
N SER A 550 54.47 10.79 -23.75
CA SER A 550 55.28 10.68 -24.96
C SER A 550 55.23 9.31 -25.66
N GLN A 551 54.81 8.24 -24.98
CA GLN A 551 54.61 6.91 -25.59
C GLN A 551 53.16 6.69 -26.06
N ARG A 552 52.17 7.33 -25.41
CA ARG A 552 50.78 7.35 -25.88
C ARG A 552 50.65 8.12 -27.21
N ASP A 553 51.34 9.25 -27.34
CA ASP A 553 51.29 10.07 -28.56
C ASP A 553 51.99 9.43 -29.77
N LYS A 554 52.87 8.43 -29.55
CA LYS A 554 53.52 7.67 -30.62
C LYS A 554 52.68 6.51 -31.17
N ALA A 555 51.72 6.00 -30.39
CA ALA A 555 50.81 4.95 -30.84
C ALA A 555 49.62 5.49 -31.66
N PHE A 556 49.30 6.78 -31.53
CA PHE A 556 48.14 7.42 -32.16
C PHE A 556 48.45 8.28 -33.41
N LYS A 557 49.69 8.27 -33.93
CA LYS A 557 50.01 8.96 -35.19
C LYS A 557 49.82 8.01 -36.38
N VAL A 558 48.64 8.07 -36.98
CA VAL A 558 48.37 7.53 -38.32
C VAL A 558 49.32 8.17 -39.33
N ASP A 559 49.84 7.33 -40.23
CA ASP A 559 50.86 7.55 -41.23
C ASP A 559 50.97 8.94 -41.86
N SER A 560 52.20 9.44 -41.90
CA SER A 560 52.76 10.03 -43.12
C SER A 560 54.27 9.78 -43.12
N ASP A 561 54.70 8.89 -44.02
CA ASP A 561 56.08 8.53 -44.37
C ASP A 561 56.80 7.44 -43.55
N GLY A 562 56.75 6.22 -44.10
CA GLY A 562 57.96 5.48 -44.46
C GLY A 562 58.73 4.72 -43.37
N LEU A 563 58.51 3.40 -43.32
CA LEU A 563 59.47 2.31 -43.06
C LEU A 563 60.47 2.42 -41.88
N ARG A 564 60.40 1.36 -41.04
CA ARG A 564 61.43 0.79 -40.13
C ARG A 564 61.74 1.55 -38.83
N GLN A 565 61.24 1.01 -37.72
CA GLN A 565 62.01 0.22 -36.74
C GLN A 565 61.09 -0.07 -35.54
N ARG A 566 60.63 -1.32 -35.38
CA ARG A 566 60.07 -1.80 -34.11
C ARG A 566 61.10 -2.72 -33.47
N HIS A 567 61.53 -2.36 -32.27
CA HIS A 567 62.29 -3.25 -31.40
C HIS A 567 61.42 -4.46 -31.05
N SER A 568 61.92 -5.66 -31.35
CA SER A 568 61.31 -6.91 -30.89
C SER A 568 61.46 -7.00 -29.37
N LEU A 569 60.34 -7.09 -28.66
CA LEU A 569 60.33 -7.70 -27.34
C LEU A 569 60.29 -9.21 -27.59
N ASP A 570 61.38 -9.90 -27.22
CA ASP A 570 61.48 -11.35 -27.24
C ASP A 570 60.46 -11.92 -26.24
N ILE A 571 59.29 -12.29 -26.74
CA ILE A 571 58.33 -13.15 -26.04
C ILE A 571 58.57 -14.56 -26.59
N ASN A 572 59.01 -15.47 -25.72
CA ASN A 572 59.32 -16.86 -26.05
C ASN A 572 58.04 -17.59 -26.57
N PRO A 573 57.97 -18.06 -27.82
CA PRO A 573 56.71 -18.43 -28.49
C PRO A 573 56.27 -19.89 -28.27
N GLN A 574 56.82 -20.64 -27.30
CA GLN A 574 56.59 -22.10 -27.22
C GLN A 574 55.31 -22.56 -26.48
N GLN A 575 54.31 -21.71 -26.27
CA GLN A 575 53.02 -22.17 -25.75
C GLN A 575 51.87 -21.74 -26.65
N SER A 576 51.49 -22.63 -27.57
CA SER A 576 50.32 -22.51 -28.43
C SER A 576 49.07 -22.18 -27.60
N MET A 577 48.43 -21.04 -27.89
CA MET A 577 47.10 -20.75 -27.37
C MET A 577 46.04 -21.65 -28.02
N PRO A 578 44.97 -22.00 -27.30
CA PRO A 578 43.84 -22.71 -27.88
C PRO A 578 43.17 -21.86 -28.98
N SER A 579 42.66 -22.55 -30.01
CA SER A 579 42.12 -22.00 -31.26
C SER A 579 40.87 -21.11 -31.14
N TRP A 580 40.38 -20.82 -29.93
CA TRP A 580 39.15 -20.04 -29.72
C TRP A 580 39.32 -18.52 -29.79
N LEU A 581 40.55 -18.00 -29.77
CA LEU A 581 40.83 -16.57 -30.03
C LEU A 581 40.43 -16.11 -31.44
N PHE A 582 40.15 -17.05 -32.35
CA PHE A 582 39.75 -16.82 -33.73
C PHE A 582 38.24 -16.96 -33.99
N GLN A 583 37.46 -17.28 -32.96
CA GLN A 583 36.02 -17.05 -32.96
C GLN A 583 35.77 -15.68 -32.30
N LEU A 584 34.87 -14.87 -32.88
CA LEU A 584 34.58 -13.50 -32.43
C LEU A 584 34.66 -13.40 -30.89
N PRO A 585 35.57 -12.58 -30.34
CA PRO A 585 35.76 -12.54 -28.91
C PRO A 585 34.44 -12.15 -28.21
N PRO A 586 34.16 -12.73 -27.03
CA PRO A 586 32.87 -12.61 -26.40
C PRO A 586 32.56 -11.15 -26.04
N LYS A 587 31.29 -10.77 -26.08
CA LYS A 587 30.83 -9.47 -25.56
C LYS A 587 31.12 -9.41 -24.05
N VAL A 588 31.56 -8.28 -23.54
CA VAL A 588 31.74 -8.02 -22.10
C VAL A 588 30.40 -8.01 -21.39
N VAL A 589 29.40 -7.28 -21.92
CA VAL A 589 28.02 -7.23 -21.39
C VAL A 589 27.00 -7.19 -22.54
N HIS A 590 25.73 -7.46 -22.24
CA HIS A 590 24.63 -7.19 -23.17
C HIS A 590 24.11 -5.76 -23.00
N CYS A 591 24.27 -4.95 -24.04
CA CYS A 591 23.69 -3.61 -24.11
C CYS A 591 22.48 -3.62 -25.02
N GLN A 592 21.32 -3.36 -24.42
CA GLN A 592 20.06 -3.05 -25.12
C GLN A 592 19.63 -1.63 -24.78
#